data_AF-A0A3E5AQN2-F1
#
_entry.id   AF-A0A3E5AQN2-F1
#
_cell.length_a   1.000
_cell.length_b   1.000
_cell.length_c   1.000
_cell.angle_alpha   90.00
_cell.angle_beta   90.00
_cell.angle_gamma   90.00
#
_symmetry.space_group_name_H-M   'P 1'
#
loop_
_entity.id
_entity.type
_entity.pdbx_description
1 polymer ?
#
loop_
_entity_poly.entity_id
_entity_poly.type
_entity_poly.pdbx_seq_one_letter_code
_entity_poly.pdbx_strand_id
1 'polypeptide(L)'
;MIELAQKKMPDAHLYQGDFSKGLVESLLQHTYDFIIATYSLHHLTDDAKIQFIQLLKTLLKEGGCILIGDEAFQTRSDLEKCHKENKDG
;
A
#
# COMPACT_ATOMS: atom_id res chain seq x y z
N MET A 1 16.04 3.64 -7.07
CA MET A 1 15.44 3.83 -5.73
C MET A 1 15.87 2.76 -4.74
N ILE A 2 15.61 1.47 -5.00
CA ILE A 2 15.96 0.37 -4.09
C ILE A 2 17.44 0.35 -3.68
N GLU A 3 18.38 0.48 -4.62
CA GLU A 3 19.81 0.51 -4.30
C GLU A 3 20.21 1.65 -3.35
N LEU A 4 19.57 2.82 -3.48
CA LEU A 4 19.81 3.96 -2.59
C LEU A 4 19.18 3.73 -1.21
N ALA A 5 18.02 3.09 -1.16
CA ALA A 5 17.36 2.73 0.10
C ALA A 5 18.17 1.66 0.86
N GLN A 6 18.72 0.65 0.17
CA GLN A 6 19.56 -0.38 0.79
C GLN A 6 20.77 0.22 1.49
N LYS A 7 21.42 1.23 0.88
CA LYS A 7 22.55 1.93 1.50
C LYS A 7 22.18 2.64 2.81
N LYS A 8 20.93 3.09 2.96
CA LYS A 8 20.43 3.77 4.16
C LYS A 8 19.89 2.79 5.21
N MET A 9 19.43 1.61 4.79
CA MET A 9 18.91 0.56 5.66
C MET A 9 19.55 -0.78 5.26
N PRO A 10 20.81 -1.03 5.66
CA PRO A 10 21.57 -2.19 5.16
C PRO A 10 20.95 -3.54 5.49
N ASP A 11 20.23 -3.64 6.61
CA ASP A 11 19.58 -4.87 7.07
C ASP A 11 18.15 -5.04 6.51
N ALA A 12 17.64 -4.07 5.75
CA ALA A 12 16.32 -4.19 5.14
C ALA A 12 16.35 -5.20 3.99
N HIS A 13 15.31 -6.03 3.90
CA HIS A 13 15.04 -6.82 2.70
C HIS A 13 14.15 -6.01 1.77
N LEU A 14 14.72 -5.55 0.65
CA LEU A 14 14.02 -4.72 -0.33
C LEU A 14 13.63 -5.55 -1.57
N TYR A 15 12.38 -5.38 -2.00
CA TYR A 15 11.82 -6.11 -3.13
C TYR A 15 11.32 -5.14 -4.20
N GLN A 16 11.59 -5.45 -5.46
CA GLN A 16 11.02 -4.72 -6.60
C GLN A 16 9.80 -5.50 -7.11
N GLY A 17 8.65 -4.84 -7.12
CA GLY A 17 7.41 -5.42 -7.62
C GLY A 17 6.35 -4.35 -7.89
N ASP A 18 5.34 -4.75 -8.63
CA ASP A 18 4.14 -3.95 -8.91
C ASP A 18 2.98 -4.55 -8.09
N PHE A 19 2.67 -3.92 -6.95
CA PHE A 19 1.68 -4.46 -6.03
C PHE A 19 0.25 -4.43 -6.59
N SER A 20 -0.01 -3.65 -7.67
CA SER A 20 -1.29 -3.72 -8.39
C SER A 20 -1.52 -5.09 -9.05
N LYS A 21 -0.44 -5.86 -9.27
CA LYS A 21 -0.46 -7.22 -9.80
C LYS A 21 -0.24 -8.29 -8.72
N GLY A 22 -0.16 -7.88 -7.46
CA GLY A 22 0.14 -8.74 -6.31
C GLY A 22 1.53 -8.53 -5.73
N LEU A 23 1.79 -9.16 -4.59
CA LEU A 23 3.07 -9.07 -3.90
C LEU A 23 4.09 -10.04 -4.50
N VAL A 24 5.37 -9.70 -4.35
CA VAL A 24 6.47 -10.63 -4.65
C VAL A 24 6.35 -11.85 -3.74
N GLU A 25 6.57 -13.04 -4.28
CA GLU A 25 6.32 -14.32 -3.60
C GLU A 25 7.01 -14.44 -2.24
N SER A 26 8.24 -13.93 -2.12
CA SER A 26 9.00 -13.90 -0.86
C SER A 26 8.23 -13.22 0.28
N LEU A 27 7.46 -12.16 -0.02
CA LEU A 27 6.67 -11.45 0.98
C LEU A 27 5.48 -12.26 1.48
N LEU A 28 4.97 -13.19 0.66
CA LEU A 28 3.84 -14.06 0.99
C LEU A 28 4.24 -15.23 1.91
N GLN A 29 5.53 -15.52 2.02
CA GLN A 29 6.06 -16.61 2.84
C GLN A 29 6.24 -16.23 4.32
N HIS A 30 5.88 -14.99 4.69
CA HIS A 30 6.11 -14.43 6.02
C HIS A 30 4.81 -13.87 6.60
N THR A 31 4.78 -13.73 7.92
CA THR A 31 3.75 -12.98 8.63
C THR A 31 4.34 -11.81 9.40
N TYR A 32 3.55 -10.75 9.54
CA TYR A 32 4.01 -9.47 10.02
C TYR A 32 3.20 -9.00 11.23
N ASP A 33 3.88 -8.38 12.18
CA ASP A 33 3.24 -7.66 13.29
C ASP A 33 2.60 -6.35 12.77
N PHE A 34 3.24 -5.70 11.80
CA PHE A 34 2.73 -4.49 11.15
C PHE A 34 2.96 -4.52 9.65
N ILE A 35 1.94 -4.07 8.90
CA ILE A 35 2.05 -3.77 7.48
C ILE A 35 1.74 -2.28 7.31
N ILE A 36 2.65 -1.53 6.70
CA ILE A 36 2.53 -0.08 6.57
C ILE A 36 2.44 0.29 5.09
N ALA A 37 1.39 1.01 4.72
CA ALA A 37 1.19 1.56 3.38
C ALA A 37 1.02 3.07 3.49
N THR A 38 2.04 3.82 3.05
CA THR A 38 2.01 5.29 3.05
C THR A 38 2.02 5.81 1.62
N TYR A 39 0.98 6.54 1.25
CA TYR A 39 0.87 7.22 -0.05
C TYR A 39 1.05 6.26 -1.23
N SER A 40 0.45 5.06 -1.14
CA SER A 40 0.63 4.00 -2.14
C SER A 40 -0.68 3.40 -2.63
N LEU A 41 -1.72 3.33 -1.78
CA LEU A 41 -2.96 2.63 -2.13
C LEU A 41 -3.84 3.45 -3.07
N HIS A 42 -3.66 4.77 -3.17
CA HIS A 42 -4.39 5.62 -4.11
C HIS A 42 -4.18 5.26 -5.60
N HIS A 43 -3.15 4.48 -5.94
CA HIS A 43 -2.98 3.93 -7.29
C HIS A 43 -3.94 2.78 -7.64
N LEU A 44 -4.66 2.24 -6.65
CA LEU A 44 -5.63 1.17 -6.84
C LEU A 44 -7.05 1.72 -6.94
N THR A 45 -7.89 1.06 -7.73
CA THR A 45 -9.34 1.27 -7.69
C THR A 45 -9.90 0.83 -6.33
N ASP A 46 -11.08 1.33 -5.96
CA ASP A 46 -11.71 0.97 -4.68
C ASP A 46 -11.91 -0.56 -4.55
N ASP A 47 -12.29 -1.26 -5.63
CA ASP A 47 -12.40 -2.72 -5.64
C ASP A 47 -11.05 -3.43 -5.47
N ALA A 48 -10.00 -2.93 -6.14
CA ALA A 48 -8.65 -3.49 -6.01
C ALA A 48 -8.09 -3.28 -4.59
N LYS A 49 -8.39 -2.14 -3.95
CA LYS A 49 -8.01 -1.89 -2.54
C LYS A 49 -8.64 -2.93 -1.61
N ILE A 50 -9.93 -3.27 -1.81
CA ILE A 50 -10.62 -4.26 -0.97
C ILE A 50 -9.91 -5.62 -1.06
N GLN A 51 -9.66 -6.10 -2.27
CA GLN A 51 -8.98 -7.39 -2.49
C GLN A 51 -7.56 -7.37 -1.92
N PHE A 52 -6.82 -6.28 -2.14
CA PHE A 52 -5.46 -6.15 -1.66
C PHE A 52 -5.39 -6.11 -0.13
N ILE A 53 -6.26 -5.35 0.55
CA ILE A 53 -6.31 -5.32 2.01
C ILE A 53 -6.69 -6.69 2.58
N GLN A 54 -7.60 -7.43 1.93
CA GLN A 54 -7.93 -8.79 2.34
C GLN A 54 -6.72 -9.72 2.26
N LEU A 55 -5.93 -9.64 1.19
CA LEU A 55 -4.65 -10.35 1.07
C LEU A 55 -3.68 -9.95 2.19
N LEU A 56 -3.50 -8.66 2.44
CA LEU A 56 -2.58 -8.20 3.49
C LEU A 56 -2.99 -8.71 4.88
N LYS A 57 -4.30 -8.82 5.16
CA LYS A 57 -4.80 -9.37 6.43
C LYS A 57 -4.41 -10.84 6.63
N THR A 58 -4.28 -11.65 5.57
CA THR A 58 -3.83 -13.05 5.72
C THR A 58 -2.35 -13.16 6.08
N LEU A 59 -1.60 -12.07 5.91
CA LEU A 59 -0.17 -12.00 6.24
C LEU A 59 0.07 -11.40 7.64
N LEU A 60 -0.97 -11.06 8.40
CA LEU A 60 -0.81 -10.57 9.76
C LEU A 60 -0.68 -11.72 10.76
N LYS A 61 0.17 -11.50 11.76
CA LYS A 61 0.14 -12.30 12.99
C LYS A 61 -1.10 -11.96 13.82
N GLU A 62 -1.42 -12.80 14.80
CA GLU A 62 -2.46 -12.49 15.79
C GLU A 62 -2.14 -11.16 16.49
N GLY A 63 -3.12 -10.25 16.51
CA GLY A 63 -2.96 -8.91 17.07
C GLY A 63 -2.17 -7.92 16.19
N GLY A 64 -1.72 -8.33 15.01
CA GLY A 64 -1.04 -7.45 14.05
C GLY A 64 -1.97 -6.42 13.41
N CYS A 65 -1.38 -5.35 12.87
CA CYS A 65 -2.12 -4.21 12.33
C CYS A 65 -1.67 -3.80 10.93
N ILE A 66 -2.63 -3.32 10.12
CA ILE A 66 -2.34 -2.58 8.90
C ILE A 66 -2.46 -1.08 9.21
N LEU A 67 -1.39 -0.33 8.93
CA LEU A 67 -1.35 1.12 9.09
C LEU A 67 -1.38 1.75 7.70
N ILE A 68 -2.44 2.50 7.42
CA ILE A 68 -2.64 3.18 6.13
C ILE A 68 -2.54 4.69 6.36
N GLY A 69 -1.58 5.32 5.71
CA GLY A 69 -1.47 6.78 5.63
C GLY A 69 -1.58 7.21 4.18
N ASP A 70 -2.77 7.56 3.72
CA ASP A 70 -3.02 7.93 2.32
C ASP A 70 -3.91 9.17 2.22
N GLU A 71 -4.14 9.63 0.99
CA GLU A 71 -5.05 10.74 0.73
C GLU A 71 -6.49 10.38 1.11
N ALA A 72 -7.11 11.25 1.89
CA ALA A 72 -8.48 11.10 2.36
C ALA A 72 -9.24 12.40 2.20
N PHE A 73 -10.52 12.27 1.86
CA PHE A 73 -11.46 13.38 1.78
C PHE A 73 -12.54 13.19 2.84
N GLN A 74 -13.06 14.30 3.37
CA GLN A 74 -14.11 14.25 4.38
C GLN A 74 -15.40 13.63 3.83
N THR A 75 -15.71 13.89 2.55
CA THR A 75 -16.87 13.31 1.87
C THR A 75 -16.52 12.83 0.46
N ARG A 76 -17.38 11.97 -0.11
CA ARG A 76 -17.28 11.55 -1.52
C ARG A 76 -17.41 12.76 -2.47
N SER A 77 -18.25 13.73 -2.11
CA SER A 77 -18.40 14.98 -2.87
C SER A 77 -17.11 15.80 -2.92
N ASP A 78 -16.35 15.85 -1.81
CA ASP A 78 -15.06 16.56 -1.77
C ASP A 78 -14.02 15.88 -2.69
N LEU A 79 -13.98 14.54 -2.69
CA LEU A 79 -13.16 13.77 -3.62
C LEU A 79 -13.53 14.05 -5.08
N GLU A 80 -14.82 13.96 -5.41
CA GLU A 80 -15.32 14.20 -6.77
C GLU A 80 -15.06 15.63 -7.24
N LYS A 81 -15.18 16.61 -6.33
CA LYS A 81 -14.83 18.00 -6.59
C LYS A 81 -13.34 18.13 -6.89
N CYS A 82 -12.47 17.57 -6.05
CA CYS A 82 -11.03 17.56 -6.26
C CYS A 82 -10.65 16.93 -7.61
N HIS A 83 -11.24 15.78 -7.96
CA HIS A 83 -11.04 15.16 -9.26
C HIS A 83 -11.48 16.05 -10.43
N LYS A 84 -12.62 16.75 -10.32
CA LYS A 84 -13.08 17.66 -11.37
C LYS A 84 -12.16 18.88 -11.53
N GLU A 85 -11.67 19.42 -10.42
CA GLU A 85 -10.80 20.60 -10.40
C GLU A 85 -9.37 20.29 -10.86
N ASN A 86 -8.90 19.07 -10.65
CA ASN A 86 -7.56 18.61 -11.03
C ASN A 86 -7.56 17.67 -12.25
N LYS A 87 -8.61 17.70 -13.07
CA LYS A 87 -8.60 17.05 -14.40
C LYS A 87 -7.71 17.86 -15.35
N ASP A 88 -6.40 17.68 -15.20
CA ASP A 88 -5.38 17.78 -16.25
C ASP A 88 -4.05 17.25 -15.70
N GLY A 89 -3.65 16.10 -16.24
CA GLY A 89 -2.42 15.34 -15.98
C GLY A 89 -2.40 14.08 -16.82
#